data_AF-A0A2D5XRA9-F1
#
_entry.id   AF-A0A2D5XRA9-F1
#
_cell.length_a   1.000
_cell.length_b   1.000
_cell.length_c   1.000
_cell.angle_alpha   90.00
_cell.angle_beta   90.00
_cell.angle_gamma   90.00
#
_symmetry.space_group_name_H-M   'P 1'
#
loop_
_entity.id
_entity.type
_entity.pdbx_description
1 polymer ?
#
loop_
_entity_poly.entity_id
_entity_poly.type
_entity_poly.pdbx_seq_one_letter_code
_entity_poly.pdbx_strand_id
1 'polypeptide(L)'
;MIFVTVGTQLPFDRLVKAMDRWAADHPDQKVIVQSAEGDYQPQHMHCEPYMAPDRYAEVLARCSQVVAHAGTGSILSAQELGKPLLIMPRDPKLREVRSDHQHSTAGKYARRAGILIAWETEDLATQLDALLTMALDGDLGEAEGAEAQGLNNAIAEFVEQAPLRVKDAPCHRVVCACSTGGHFVEMQRMLSALEGHELIVMTSDSKDASSVPAGRHFAIREASRWSKSKGFSTFLQLMFLIPRLRADVVLSTGAAPGFLAVMMGRLTGSRVIWVDSLANVDRVSLGGRLARVFAHQFLVQWSDLADGRRTQYRGRVR
;
A
#
# COMPACT_ATOMS: atom_id res chain seq x y z
N MET A 1 10.98 -18.46 1.87
CA MET A 1 12.14 -17.54 1.88
C MET A 1 11.76 -16.33 2.70
N ILE A 2 12.55 -16.03 3.74
CA ILE A 2 12.33 -14.89 4.62
C ILE A 2 13.21 -13.72 4.14
N PHE A 3 12.62 -12.53 4.06
CA PHE A 3 13.36 -11.30 3.75
C PHE A 3 13.47 -10.41 4.99
N VAL A 4 14.69 -10.09 5.39
CA VAL A 4 14.99 -9.21 6.53
C VAL A 4 15.45 -7.85 6.02
N THR A 5 14.85 -6.75 6.48
CA THR A 5 15.22 -5.39 6.05
C THR A 5 15.34 -4.40 7.23
N VAL A 6 16.51 -3.79 7.36
CA VAL A 6 16.81 -2.82 8.43
C VAL A 6 16.83 -1.36 7.94
N GLY A 7 16.46 -1.15 6.67
CA GLY A 7 16.55 0.14 5.98
C GLY A 7 17.97 0.43 5.47
N THR A 8 18.16 1.63 4.92
CA THR A 8 19.45 2.04 4.30
C THR A 8 20.28 3.00 5.15
N GLN A 9 19.73 3.55 6.23
CA GLN A 9 20.35 4.67 6.95
C GLN A 9 21.23 4.26 8.13
N LEU A 10 20.84 3.21 8.87
CA LEU A 10 21.53 2.79 10.08
C LEU A 10 21.56 1.26 10.13
N PRO A 11 22.68 0.64 10.57
CA PRO A 11 22.71 -0.80 10.81
C PRO A 11 21.82 -1.19 11.98
N PHE A 12 21.39 -2.46 12.04
CA PHE A 12 20.63 -3.00 13.16
C PHE A 12 21.16 -4.35 13.60
N ASP A 13 22.41 -4.37 14.06
CA ASP A 13 23.15 -5.58 14.41
C ASP A 13 22.40 -6.49 15.39
N ARG A 14 21.59 -5.93 16.30
CA ARG A 14 20.78 -6.72 17.25
C ARG A 14 19.78 -7.63 16.51
N LEU A 15 19.03 -7.08 15.56
CA LEU A 15 18.11 -7.86 14.72
C LEU A 15 18.89 -8.83 13.81
N VAL A 16 19.97 -8.36 13.17
CA VAL A 16 20.78 -9.19 12.27
C VAL A 16 21.38 -10.39 13.00
N LYS A 17 21.94 -10.19 14.20
CA LYS A 17 22.48 -11.27 15.06
C LYS A 17 21.39 -12.25 15.51
N ALA A 18 20.23 -11.74 15.91
CA ALA A 18 19.13 -12.60 16.35
C ALA A 18 18.58 -13.46 15.19
N MET A 19 18.43 -12.87 14.00
CA MET A 19 18.05 -13.61 12.79
C MET A 19 19.11 -14.64 12.38
N ASP A 20 20.40 -14.31 12.47
CA ASP A 20 21.49 -15.23 12.12
C ASP A 20 21.53 -16.45 13.05
N ARG A 21 21.31 -16.24 14.36
CA ARG A 21 21.17 -17.33 15.34
C ARG A 21 19.97 -18.21 15.03
N TRP A 22 18.82 -17.61 14.77
CA TRP A 22 17.62 -18.36 14.40
C TRP A 22 17.82 -19.16 13.10
N ALA A 23 18.50 -18.58 12.10
CA ALA A 23 18.81 -19.26 10.85
C ALA A 23 19.79 -20.44 11.02
N ALA A 24 20.69 -20.37 12.01
CA ALA A 24 21.58 -21.48 12.35
C ALA A 24 20.79 -22.71 12.81
N ASP A 25 19.70 -22.52 13.56
CA ASP A 25 18.81 -23.58 14.04
C ASP A 25 17.80 -24.04 12.96
N HIS A 26 17.66 -23.29 11.86
CA HIS A 26 16.70 -23.54 10.78
C HIS A 26 17.37 -23.55 9.39
N PRO A 27 18.30 -24.49 9.11
CA PRO A 27 19.09 -24.49 7.88
C PRO A 27 18.26 -24.65 6.60
N ASP A 28 17.05 -25.21 6.70
CA ASP A 28 16.12 -25.36 5.58
C ASP A 28 15.44 -24.04 5.18
N GLN A 29 15.48 -23.02 6.05
CA GLN A 29 14.87 -21.73 5.80
C GLN A 29 15.84 -20.78 5.11
N LYS A 30 15.58 -20.46 3.85
CA LYS A 30 16.37 -19.46 3.12
C LYS A 30 16.07 -18.06 3.65
N VAL A 31 17.07 -17.41 4.24
CA VAL A 31 17.03 -16.02 4.73
C VAL A 31 17.92 -15.12 3.87
N ILE A 32 17.35 -14.00 3.42
CA ILE A 32 18.09 -12.89 2.78
C ILE A 32 17.95 -11.65 3.67
N VAL A 33 19.05 -10.96 3.96
CA VAL A 33 19.05 -9.73 4.76
C VAL A 33 19.61 -8.53 3.99
N GLN A 34 18.90 -7.41 4.09
CA GLN A 34 19.43 -6.08 3.83
C GLN A 34 19.84 -5.45 5.17
N SER A 35 21.14 -5.39 5.47
CA SER A 35 21.67 -5.08 6.81
C SER A 35 22.11 -3.63 7.03
N ALA A 36 22.21 -2.81 5.97
CA ALA A 36 23.05 -1.60 5.98
C ALA A 36 24.51 -1.91 6.38
N GLU A 37 25.40 -0.90 6.39
CA GLU A 37 26.79 -1.08 6.86
C GLU A 37 26.81 -1.17 8.40
N GLY A 38 26.96 -2.39 8.92
CA GLY A 38 27.05 -2.71 10.35
C GLY A 38 28.31 -3.50 10.70
N ASP A 39 28.56 -3.68 12.00
CA ASP A 39 29.79 -4.31 12.52
C ASP A 39 29.69 -5.84 12.52
N TYR A 40 28.49 -6.39 12.40
CA TYR A 40 28.24 -7.82 12.39
C TYR A 40 28.08 -8.38 10.99
N GLN A 41 28.85 -9.44 10.69
CA GLN A 41 28.73 -10.22 9.46
C GLN A 41 28.05 -11.56 9.76
N PRO A 42 26.85 -11.81 9.21
CA PRO A 42 26.13 -13.05 9.45
C PRO A 42 26.77 -14.24 8.72
N GLN A 43 26.56 -15.44 9.25
CA GLN A 43 27.16 -16.68 8.73
C GLN A 43 26.13 -17.66 8.14
N HIS A 44 24.87 -17.55 8.58
CA HIS A 44 23.81 -18.51 8.26
C HIS A 44 22.73 -17.91 7.34
N MET A 45 22.94 -16.69 6.85
CA MET A 45 22.03 -16.00 5.93
C MET A 45 22.77 -15.25 4.83
N HIS A 46 22.09 -15.02 3.70
CA HIS A 46 22.64 -14.23 2.59
C HIS A 46 22.51 -12.74 2.88
N CYS A 47 23.63 -12.03 2.98
CA CYS A 47 23.69 -10.63 3.38
C CYS A 47 24.04 -9.70 2.22
N GLU A 48 23.19 -8.69 2.00
CA GLU A 48 23.45 -7.59 1.06
C GLU A 48 23.39 -6.27 1.85
N PRO A 49 24.53 -5.62 2.18
CA PRO A 49 24.53 -4.37 2.95
C PRO A 49 23.71 -3.26 2.28
N TYR A 50 23.75 -3.22 0.95
CA TYR A 50 22.96 -2.33 0.12
C TYR A 50 22.21 -3.12 -0.95
N MET A 51 20.92 -2.81 -1.11
CA MET A 51 20.09 -3.30 -2.21
C MET A 51 19.59 -2.11 -3.03
N ALA A 52 19.79 -2.17 -4.35
CA ALA A 52 19.17 -1.23 -5.27
C ALA A 52 17.64 -1.38 -5.26
N PRO A 53 16.86 -0.34 -5.59
CA PRO A 53 15.39 -0.38 -5.53
C PRO A 53 14.76 -1.56 -6.29
N ASP A 54 15.22 -1.85 -7.50
CA ASP A 54 14.67 -2.96 -8.31
C ASP A 54 14.95 -4.32 -7.67
N ARG A 55 16.14 -4.49 -7.08
CA ARG A 55 16.53 -5.70 -6.34
C ARG A 55 15.71 -5.86 -5.07
N TYR A 56 15.49 -4.77 -4.33
CA TYR A 56 14.63 -4.77 -3.15
C TYR A 56 13.21 -5.21 -3.50
N ALA A 57 12.62 -4.62 -4.55
CA ALA A 57 11.30 -4.98 -5.04
C ALA A 57 11.21 -6.45 -5.49
N GLU A 58 12.23 -6.95 -6.19
CA GLU A 58 12.31 -8.36 -6.62
C GLU A 58 12.33 -9.32 -5.43
N VAL A 59 13.20 -9.08 -4.44
CA VAL A 59 13.33 -9.93 -3.24
C VAL A 59 12.04 -9.89 -2.44
N LEU A 60 11.46 -8.70 -2.24
CA LEU A 60 10.22 -8.52 -1.52
C LEU A 60 9.04 -9.23 -2.22
N ALA A 61 8.93 -9.15 -3.55
CA ALA A 61 7.89 -9.86 -4.29
C ALA A 61 7.99 -11.38 -4.13
N ARG A 62 9.20 -11.93 -4.11
CA ARG A 62 9.47 -13.37 -4.04
C ARG A 62 9.49 -13.96 -2.62
N CYS A 63 9.61 -13.13 -1.59
CA CYS A 63 9.61 -13.60 -0.21
C CYS A 63 8.23 -14.11 0.21
N SER A 64 8.21 -15.04 1.15
CA SER A 64 6.98 -15.54 1.77
C SER A 64 6.65 -14.76 3.04
N GLN A 65 7.66 -14.22 3.72
CA GLN A 65 7.52 -13.42 4.93
C GLN A 65 8.58 -12.32 4.96
N VAL A 66 8.25 -11.22 5.64
CA VAL A 66 9.15 -10.08 5.86
C VAL A 66 9.42 -9.93 7.35
N VAL A 67 10.69 -9.70 7.70
CA VAL A 67 11.11 -9.23 9.01
C VAL A 67 11.69 -7.84 8.83
N ALA A 68 11.18 -6.85 9.55
CA ALA A 68 11.65 -5.49 9.41
C ALA A 68 11.83 -4.80 10.75
N HIS A 69 12.72 -3.81 10.76
CA HIS A 69 12.64 -2.79 11.80
C HIS A 69 11.34 -1.98 11.67
N ALA A 70 10.99 -1.18 12.68
CA ALA A 70 9.82 -0.29 12.65
C ALA A 70 9.97 0.93 11.69
N GLY A 71 10.60 0.72 10.54
CA GLY A 71 10.72 1.71 9.46
C GLY A 71 9.46 1.73 8.62
N THR A 72 8.83 2.90 8.50
CA THR A 72 7.57 3.06 7.77
C THR A 72 7.65 2.52 6.34
N GLY A 73 8.74 2.76 5.60
CA GLY A 73 8.88 2.29 4.22
C GLY A 73 8.81 0.77 4.08
N SER A 74 9.57 0.03 4.90
CA SER A 74 9.58 -1.45 4.89
C SER A 74 8.24 -2.04 5.28
N ILE A 75 7.58 -1.46 6.29
CA ILE A 75 6.23 -1.87 6.72
C ILE A 75 5.23 -1.67 5.58
N LEU A 76 5.26 -0.50 4.95
CA LEU A 76 4.35 -0.17 3.85
C LEU A 76 4.55 -1.09 2.65
N SER A 77 5.78 -1.29 2.19
CA SER A 77 6.03 -2.15 1.03
C SER A 77 5.65 -3.61 1.29
N ALA A 78 5.83 -4.12 2.51
CA ALA A 78 5.37 -5.46 2.88
C ALA A 78 3.84 -5.56 2.83
N GLN A 79 3.13 -4.56 3.37
CA GLN A 79 1.67 -4.49 3.36
C GLN A 79 1.11 -4.31 1.95
N GLU A 80 1.73 -3.46 1.13
CA GLU A 80 1.39 -3.28 -0.30
C GLU A 80 1.51 -4.57 -1.10
N LEU A 81 2.29 -5.56 -0.65
CA LEU A 81 2.41 -6.87 -1.30
C LEU A 81 1.72 -8.00 -0.53
N GLY A 82 0.90 -7.66 0.48
CA GLY A 82 0.17 -8.63 1.29
C GLY A 82 1.09 -9.63 2.00
N LYS A 83 2.32 -9.22 2.33
CA LYS A 83 3.31 -10.10 2.97
C LYS A 83 3.12 -10.11 4.49
N PRO A 84 3.02 -11.30 5.12
CA PRO A 84 3.12 -11.43 6.56
C PRO A 84 4.39 -10.75 7.07
N LEU A 85 4.25 -9.93 8.09
CA LEU A 85 5.30 -9.03 8.56
C LEU A 85 5.55 -9.22 10.06
N LEU A 86 6.81 -9.47 10.43
CA LEU A 86 7.28 -9.36 11.79
C LEU A 86 8.07 -8.05 11.96
N ILE A 87 7.63 -7.22 12.90
CA ILE A 87 8.28 -5.95 13.22
C ILE A 87 9.11 -6.12 14.49
N MET A 88 10.37 -5.71 14.44
CA MET A 88 11.20 -5.55 15.63
C MET A 88 11.62 -4.08 15.77
N PRO A 89 11.04 -3.29 16.70
CA PRO A 89 11.44 -1.92 16.87
C PRO A 89 12.86 -1.85 17.43
N ARG A 90 13.60 -0.83 17.02
CA ARG A 90 14.86 -0.48 17.66
C ARG A 90 14.60 0.08 19.06
N ASP A 91 15.51 -0.18 19.99
CA ASP A 91 15.44 0.35 21.34
C ASP A 91 16.16 1.71 21.42
N PRO A 92 15.45 2.80 21.77
CA PRO A 92 16.06 4.10 22.06
C PRO A 92 17.18 4.05 23.09
N LYS A 93 17.06 3.17 24.10
CA LYS A 93 18.05 3.04 25.17
C LYS A 93 19.36 2.44 24.68
N LEU A 94 19.34 1.71 23.56
CA LEU A 94 20.52 1.06 22.97
C LEU A 94 21.22 1.93 21.93
N ARG A 95 20.85 3.22 21.80
CA ARG A 95 21.40 4.17 20.80
C ARG A 95 21.26 3.69 19.35
N GLU A 96 20.30 2.81 19.09
CA GLU A 96 20.03 2.25 17.77
C GLU A 96 19.26 3.23 16.86
N VAL A 97 18.71 4.31 17.40
CA VAL A 97 17.84 5.27 16.69
C VAL A 97 18.29 6.72 16.87
N ARG A 98 17.91 7.57 15.91
CA ARG A 98 18.02 9.03 16.02
C ARG A 98 16.78 9.68 16.67
N SER A 99 15.68 8.94 16.84
CA SER A 99 14.39 9.46 17.33
C SER A 99 13.53 8.36 17.96
N ASP A 100 12.86 8.69 19.07
CA ASP A 100 12.16 7.77 19.99
C ASP A 100 10.81 7.20 19.47
N HIS A 101 10.46 7.41 18.20
CA HIS A 101 9.13 7.09 17.67
C HIS A 101 8.96 5.65 17.14
N GLN A 102 9.97 4.78 17.22
CA GLN A 102 9.88 3.43 16.64
C GLN A 102 9.00 2.47 17.45
N HIS A 103 9.08 2.50 18.78
CA HIS A 103 8.20 1.71 19.65
C HIS A 103 6.73 2.11 19.51
N SER A 104 6.45 3.42 19.44
CA SER A 104 5.09 3.90 19.21
C SER A 104 4.59 3.59 17.80
N THR A 105 5.47 3.54 16.81
CA THR A 105 5.12 3.09 15.45
C THR A 105 4.75 1.62 15.46
N ALA A 106 5.60 0.76 16.02
CA ALA A 106 5.33 -0.68 16.12
C ALA A 106 4.00 -0.95 16.84
N GLY A 107 3.75 -0.33 17.99
CA GLY A 107 2.53 -0.53 18.78
C GLY A 107 1.22 -0.28 18.01
N LYS A 108 1.22 0.57 16.99
CA LYS A 108 0.04 0.83 16.14
C LYS A 108 -0.28 -0.29 15.16
N TYR A 109 0.71 -1.13 14.86
CA TYR A 109 0.53 -2.30 14.00
C TYR A 109 0.26 -3.58 14.79
N ALA A 110 0.43 -3.56 16.12
CA ALA A 110 0.34 -4.75 16.99
C ALA A 110 -0.98 -5.52 16.93
N ARG A 111 -2.07 -4.86 16.54
CA ARG A 111 -3.42 -5.44 16.48
C ARG A 111 -3.87 -5.77 15.05
N ARG A 112 -2.96 -5.71 14.08
CA ARG A 112 -3.31 -5.83 12.67
C ARG A 112 -3.08 -7.26 12.19
N ALA A 113 -4.06 -7.79 11.47
CA ALA A 113 -3.96 -9.10 10.85
C ALA A 113 -2.73 -9.15 9.91
N GLY A 114 -1.96 -10.24 10.02
CA GLY A 114 -0.72 -10.46 9.26
C GLY A 114 0.48 -9.67 9.77
N ILE A 115 0.38 -8.97 10.92
CA ILE A 115 1.52 -8.27 11.54
C ILE A 115 1.76 -8.77 12.96
N LEU A 116 2.98 -9.22 13.21
CA LEU A 116 3.49 -9.59 14.52
C LEU A 116 4.57 -8.61 14.98
N ILE A 117 4.79 -8.56 16.29
CA ILE A 117 5.83 -7.70 16.87
C ILE A 117 6.67 -8.53 17.85
N ALA A 118 7.98 -8.50 17.63
CA ALA A 118 8.98 -8.91 18.60
C ALA A 118 9.53 -7.65 19.27
N TRP A 119 9.19 -7.41 20.54
CA TRP A 119 9.67 -6.22 21.25
C TRP A 119 11.15 -6.36 21.58
N GLU A 120 11.53 -7.57 21.97
CA GLU A 120 12.91 -7.93 22.30
C GLU A 120 13.43 -9.09 21.43
N THR A 121 14.75 -9.30 21.47
CA THR A 121 15.41 -10.39 20.73
C THR A 121 14.91 -11.77 21.15
N GLU A 122 14.53 -11.90 22.41
CA GLU A 122 14.03 -13.11 23.07
C GLU A 122 12.65 -13.51 22.52
N ASP A 123 11.86 -12.53 22.09
CA ASP A 123 10.54 -12.77 21.49
C ASP A 123 10.66 -13.23 20.02
N LEU A 124 11.79 -12.94 19.36
CA LEU A 124 11.92 -13.03 17.90
C LEU A 124 11.66 -14.45 17.38
N ALA A 125 12.25 -15.47 18.01
CA ALA A 125 12.10 -16.86 17.58
C ALA A 125 10.62 -17.30 17.64
N THR A 126 9.97 -17.09 18.80
CA THR A 126 8.55 -17.43 18.99
C THR A 126 7.65 -16.71 17.98
N GLN A 127 7.92 -15.43 17.71
CA GLN A 127 7.12 -14.67 16.75
C GLN A 127 7.39 -15.08 15.30
N LEU A 128 8.61 -15.50 14.95
CA LEU A 128 8.93 -16.07 13.65
C LEU A 128 8.19 -17.38 13.41
N ASP A 129 8.15 -18.27 14.40
CA ASP A 129 7.45 -19.54 14.28
C ASP A 129 5.94 -19.33 14.10
N ALA A 130 5.36 -18.37 14.84
CA ALA A 130 3.98 -17.94 14.65
C ALA A 130 3.75 -17.36 13.24
N LEU A 131 4.67 -16.53 12.74
CA LEU A 131 4.58 -15.94 11.40
C LEU A 131 4.65 -17.00 10.29
N LEU A 132 5.50 -18.01 10.47
CA LEU A 132 5.63 -19.13 9.54
C LEU A 132 4.34 -19.97 9.52
N THR A 133 3.75 -20.22 10.69
CA THR A 133 2.48 -20.96 10.83
C THR A 133 1.33 -20.19 10.20
N MET A 134 1.24 -18.87 10.44
CA MET A 134 0.25 -17.98 9.81
C MET A 134 0.25 -18.06 8.27
N ALA A 135 1.41 -18.25 7.67
CA ALA A 135 1.53 -18.38 6.22
C ALA A 135 1.14 -19.77 5.68
N LEU A 136 1.12 -20.79 6.56
CA LEU A 136 0.84 -22.19 6.20
C LEU A 136 -0.64 -22.56 6.34
N ASP A 137 -1.35 -21.98 7.32
CA ASP A 137 -2.72 -22.41 7.65
C ASP A 137 -3.80 -21.86 6.71
N GLY A 138 -3.48 -20.98 5.75
CA GLY A 138 -4.44 -20.49 4.75
C GLY A 138 -5.59 -19.62 5.30
N ASP A 139 -5.76 -19.54 6.62
CA ASP A 139 -6.83 -18.83 7.33
C ASP A 139 -6.75 -17.30 7.13
N LEU A 140 -5.52 -16.76 7.04
CA LEU A 140 -5.30 -15.40 6.54
C LEU A 140 -5.78 -15.24 5.10
N GLY A 141 -5.60 -16.25 4.26
CA GLY A 141 -5.99 -16.21 2.86
C GLY A 141 -7.50 -16.14 2.64
N GLU A 142 -8.30 -16.83 3.47
CA GLU A 142 -9.76 -16.78 3.43
C GLU A 142 -10.30 -15.46 3.99
N ALA A 143 -9.81 -15.03 5.15
CA ALA A 143 -10.21 -13.75 5.75
C ALA A 143 -9.81 -12.56 4.86
N GLU A 144 -8.58 -12.54 4.33
CA GLU A 144 -8.11 -11.52 3.39
C GLU A 144 -8.86 -11.58 2.06
N GLY A 145 -9.22 -12.78 1.60
CA GLY A 145 -10.08 -12.97 0.43
C GLY A 145 -11.45 -12.33 0.61
N ALA A 146 -12.07 -12.54 1.78
CA ALA A 146 -13.34 -11.91 2.12
C ALA A 146 -13.23 -10.37 2.21
N GLU A 147 -12.12 -9.84 2.76
CA GLU A 147 -11.89 -8.39 2.81
C GLU A 147 -11.68 -7.78 1.43
N ALA A 148 -10.90 -8.42 0.56
CA ALA A 148 -10.71 -7.96 -0.81
C ALA A 148 -12.03 -8.00 -1.60
N GLN A 149 -12.80 -9.08 -1.45
CA GLN A 149 -14.11 -9.21 -2.08
C GLN A 149 -15.09 -8.14 -1.57
N GLY A 150 -15.11 -7.87 -0.27
CA GLY A 150 -15.95 -6.83 0.31
C GLY A 150 -15.66 -5.44 -0.25
N LEU A 151 -14.38 -5.10 -0.42
CA LEU A 151 -13.97 -3.84 -1.03
C LEU A 151 -14.37 -3.78 -2.50
N ASN A 152 -14.12 -4.85 -3.25
CA ASN A 152 -14.46 -4.94 -4.67
C ASN A 152 -15.97 -4.83 -4.90
N ASN A 153 -16.79 -5.52 -4.10
CA ASN A 153 -18.24 -5.43 -4.17
C ASN A 153 -18.72 -4.00 -3.92
N ALA A 154 -18.18 -3.33 -2.91
CA ALA A 154 -18.55 -1.94 -2.61
C ALA A 154 -18.19 -0.97 -3.75
N ILE A 155 -17.10 -1.21 -4.47
CA ILE A 155 -16.71 -0.43 -5.65
C ILE A 155 -17.65 -0.73 -6.82
N ALA A 156 -17.91 -1.99 -7.11
CA ALA A 156 -18.79 -2.41 -8.20
C ALA A 156 -20.22 -1.86 -8.03
N GLU A 157 -20.82 -2.04 -6.85
CA GLU A 157 -22.14 -1.50 -6.50
C GLU A 157 -22.23 0.02 -6.68
N PHE A 158 -21.16 0.74 -6.31
CA PHE A 158 -21.11 2.19 -6.48
C PHE A 158 -21.10 2.60 -7.94
N VAL A 159 -20.39 1.84 -8.79
CA VAL A 159 -20.30 2.09 -10.22
C VAL A 159 -21.64 1.83 -10.90
N GLU A 160 -22.28 0.70 -10.61
CA GLU A 160 -23.59 0.35 -11.15
C GLU A 160 -24.69 1.37 -10.80
N GLN A 161 -24.58 2.02 -9.63
CA GLN A 161 -25.52 3.07 -9.20
C GLN A 161 -25.24 4.45 -9.82
N ALA A 162 -24.16 4.60 -10.58
CA ALA A 162 -23.84 5.87 -11.22
C ALA A 162 -24.70 6.09 -12.48
N PRO A 163 -25.21 7.31 -12.72
CA PRO A 163 -25.90 7.60 -13.96
C PRO A 163 -24.92 7.58 -15.15
N LEU A 164 -25.34 7.00 -16.27
CA LEU A 164 -24.59 7.07 -17.52
C LEU A 164 -24.61 8.51 -18.08
N ARG A 165 -23.43 9.03 -18.42
CA ARG A 165 -23.23 10.34 -19.04
C ARG A 165 -23.44 10.33 -20.53
N VAL A 166 -23.24 9.19 -21.17
CA VAL A 166 -23.56 8.96 -22.56
C VAL A 166 -24.79 8.08 -22.60
N LYS A 167 -25.88 8.62 -23.15
CA LYS A 167 -27.14 7.89 -23.27
C LYS A 167 -26.92 6.62 -24.09
N ASP A 168 -27.51 5.52 -23.65
CA ASP A 168 -27.47 4.21 -24.31
C ASP A 168 -26.04 3.62 -24.45
N ALA A 169 -25.08 4.09 -23.64
CA ALA A 169 -23.76 3.47 -23.57
C ALA A 169 -23.87 2.03 -23.03
N PRO A 170 -23.10 1.07 -23.59
CA PRO A 170 -23.22 -0.34 -23.24
C PRO A 170 -22.69 -0.68 -21.84
N CYS A 171 -21.84 0.18 -21.28
CA CYS A 171 -21.25 0.02 -19.96
C CYS A 171 -20.84 1.38 -19.39
N HIS A 172 -20.53 1.42 -18.08
CA HIS A 172 -19.99 2.60 -17.44
C HIS A 172 -18.57 2.91 -17.92
N ARG A 173 -18.25 4.20 -18.00
CA ARG A 173 -16.89 4.69 -18.19
C ARG A 173 -16.31 5.13 -16.85
N VAL A 174 -15.25 4.44 -16.43
CA VAL A 174 -14.63 4.64 -15.11
C VAL A 174 -13.22 5.19 -15.27
N VAL A 175 -12.98 6.38 -14.73
CA VAL A 175 -11.63 6.96 -14.63
C VAL A 175 -10.99 6.51 -13.33
N CYS A 176 -9.86 5.80 -13.43
CA CYS A 176 -9.06 5.32 -12.32
C CYS A 176 -7.82 6.20 -12.17
N ALA A 177 -7.79 7.10 -11.18
CA ALA A 177 -6.71 8.06 -10.99
C ALA A 177 -5.86 7.74 -9.76
N CYS A 178 -4.57 7.51 -9.96
CA CYS A 178 -3.61 7.18 -8.92
C CYS A 178 -2.26 7.85 -9.19
N SER A 179 -1.37 7.87 -8.18
CA SER A 179 0.05 8.11 -8.43
C SER A 179 0.76 6.79 -8.72
N THR A 180 2.06 6.85 -8.93
CA THR A 180 2.92 5.69 -9.23
C THR A 180 3.18 4.83 -8.00
N GLY A 181 3.76 3.65 -8.21
CA GLY A 181 4.20 2.74 -7.14
C GLY A 181 3.03 2.10 -6.38
N GLY A 182 3.08 2.09 -5.04
CA GLY A 182 2.08 1.43 -4.18
C GLY A 182 0.63 1.79 -4.50
N HIS A 183 0.34 3.07 -4.76
CA HIS A 183 -1.01 3.52 -5.15
C HIS A 183 -1.50 2.92 -6.48
N PHE A 184 -0.57 2.69 -7.42
CA PHE A 184 -0.88 2.05 -8.69
C PHE A 184 -1.10 0.56 -8.51
N VAL A 185 -0.28 -0.11 -7.70
CA VAL A 185 -0.48 -1.53 -7.33
C VAL A 185 -1.83 -1.74 -6.64
N GLU A 186 -2.19 -0.85 -5.69
CA GLU A 186 -3.51 -0.86 -5.05
C GLU A 186 -4.63 -0.68 -6.08
N MET A 187 -4.47 0.24 -7.04
CA MET A 187 -5.45 0.46 -8.10
C MET A 187 -5.62 -0.78 -8.97
N GLN A 188 -4.52 -1.42 -9.38
CA GLN A 188 -4.54 -2.63 -10.22
C GLN A 188 -5.35 -3.76 -9.58
N ARG A 189 -5.22 -3.93 -8.26
CA ARG A 189 -5.98 -4.95 -7.50
C ARG A 189 -7.48 -4.69 -7.53
N MET A 190 -7.88 -3.43 -7.47
CA MET A 190 -9.28 -3.00 -7.54
C MET A 190 -9.86 -3.04 -8.96
N LEU A 191 -9.03 -3.14 -10.02
CA LEU A 191 -9.55 -3.15 -11.40
C LEU A 191 -10.41 -4.38 -11.70
N SER A 192 -10.21 -5.48 -10.97
CA SER A 192 -11.08 -6.68 -11.04
C SER A 192 -12.54 -6.35 -10.71
N ALA A 193 -12.79 -5.39 -9.81
CA ALA A 193 -14.13 -4.91 -9.48
C ALA A 193 -14.80 -4.11 -10.62
N LEU A 194 -14.04 -3.77 -11.66
CA LEU A 194 -14.49 -2.93 -12.77
C LEU A 194 -14.51 -3.69 -14.10
N GLU A 195 -14.40 -5.02 -14.07
CA GLU A 195 -14.52 -5.86 -15.26
C GLU A 195 -15.88 -5.63 -15.95
N GLY A 196 -15.86 -5.51 -17.28
CA GLY A 196 -17.06 -5.18 -18.07
C GLY A 196 -17.36 -3.69 -18.21
N HIS A 197 -16.52 -2.80 -17.68
CA HIS A 197 -16.62 -1.35 -17.86
C HIS A 197 -15.51 -0.78 -18.76
N GLU A 198 -15.73 0.40 -19.34
CA GLU A 198 -14.71 1.13 -20.09
C GLU A 198 -13.74 1.81 -19.11
N LEU A 199 -12.54 1.24 -18.97
CA LEU A 199 -11.54 1.74 -18.03
C LEU A 199 -10.64 2.82 -18.66
N ILE A 200 -10.44 3.89 -17.92
CA ILE A 200 -9.47 4.94 -18.25
C ILE A 200 -8.52 5.12 -17.06
N VAL A 201 -7.30 4.63 -17.19
CA VAL A 201 -6.31 4.68 -16.11
C VAL A 201 -5.42 5.91 -16.26
N MET A 202 -5.31 6.68 -15.18
CA MET A 202 -4.47 7.86 -15.07
C MET A 202 -3.42 7.67 -13.98
N THR A 203 -2.15 7.67 -14.36
CA THR A 203 -1.02 7.52 -13.43
C THR A 203 0.16 8.39 -13.86
N SER A 204 1.08 8.70 -12.94
CA SER A 204 2.18 9.63 -13.21
C SER A 204 3.34 9.04 -14.01
N ASP A 205 3.45 7.71 -14.10
CA ASP A 205 4.46 7.00 -14.89
C ASP A 205 3.77 6.23 -16.03
N SER A 206 4.23 6.43 -17.26
CA SER A 206 3.71 5.74 -18.42
C SER A 206 4.03 4.24 -18.42
N LYS A 207 5.08 3.80 -17.70
CA LYS A 207 5.42 2.38 -17.54
C LYS A 207 4.35 1.66 -16.74
N ASP A 208 3.94 2.22 -15.60
CA ASP A 208 2.85 1.71 -14.79
C ASP A 208 1.58 1.59 -15.64
N ALA A 209 1.20 2.67 -16.32
CA ALA A 209 0.04 2.71 -17.21
C ALA A 209 0.02 1.59 -18.27
N SER A 210 1.18 1.26 -18.87
CA SER A 210 1.30 0.25 -19.93
C SER A 210 1.05 -1.19 -19.48
N SER A 211 1.05 -1.45 -18.17
CA SER A 211 0.84 -2.80 -17.61
C SER A 211 -0.63 -3.20 -17.48
N VAL A 212 -1.57 -2.29 -17.71
CA VAL A 212 -3.01 -2.57 -17.65
C VAL A 212 -3.50 -2.98 -19.05
N PRO A 213 -3.94 -4.24 -19.27
CA PRO A 213 -4.21 -4.76 -20.62
C PRO A 213 -5.47 -4.19 -21.30
N ALA A 214 -6.38 -3.57 -20.55
CA ALA A 214 -7.68 -3.12 -21.03
C ALA A 214 -7.94 -1.67 -20.61
N GLY A 215 -7.98 -0.74 -21.58
CA GLY A 215 -8.41 0.64 -21.35
C GLY A 215 -7.62 1.70 -22.11
N ARG A 216 -7.98 2.98 -21.88
CA ARG A 216 -7.17 4.13 -22.32
C ARG A 216 -6.26 4.56 -21.18
N HIS A 217 -4.99 4.82 -21.48
CA HIS A 217 -4.03 5.26 -20.47
C HIS A 217 -3.62 6.71 -20.70
N PHE A 218 -3.56 7.47 -19.61
CA PHE A 218 -3.08 8.85 -19.63
C PHE A 218 -2.00 9.05 -18.58
N ALA A 219 -0.83 9.52 -19.04
CA ALA A 219 0.19 10.02 -18.14
C ALA A 219 -0.25 11.37 -17.55
N ILE A 220 -0.38 11.45 -16.23
CA ILE A 220 -0.66 12.69 -15.51
C ILE A 220 0.63 13.22 -14.90
N ARG A 221 0.76 14.54 -14.74
CA ARG A 221 1.94 15.09 -14.08
C ARG A 221 1.94 14.72 -12.59
N GLU A 222 3.12 14.36 -12.07
CA GLU A 222 3.26 14.06 -10.66
C GLU A 222 3.17 15.34 -9.82
N ALA A 223 2.11 15.45 -9.03
CA ALA A 223 1.96 16.48 -8.03
C ALA A 223 2.41 15.93 -6.67
N SER A 224 3.60 16.30 -6.21
CA SER A 224 4.07 15.98 -4.87
C SER A 224 3.75 17.11 -3.89
N ARG A 225 3.69 16.79 -2.59
CA ARG A 225 3.39 17.73 -1.47
C ARG A 225 4.24 19.00 -1.46
N TRP A 226 5.38 19.00 -2.17
CA TRP A 226 6.39 20.06 -2.14
C TRP A 226 6.43 20.90 -3.42
N SER A 227 5.68 20.55 -4.48
CA SER A 227 5.75 21.25 -5.77
C SER A 227 4.44 21.90 -6.17
N LYS A 228 4.23 23.16 -5.74
CA LYS A 228 3.04 23.96 -6.06
C LYS A 228 2.86 24.16 -7.57
N SER A 229 3.95 24.35 -8.33
CA SER A 229 3.92 24.55 -9.78
C SER A 229 3.49 23.28 -10.53
N LYS A 230 4.00 22.10 -10.14
CA LYS A 230 3.57 20.82 -10.71
C LYS A 230 2.12 20.50 -10.33
N GLY A 231 1.71 20.82 -9.11
CA GLY A 231 0.31 20.72 -8.67
C GLY A 231 -0.64 21.53 -9.53
N PHE A 232 -0.30 22.81 -9.82
CA PHE A 232 -1.11 23.67 -10.69
C PHE A 232 -1.15 23.16 -12.14
N SER A 233 -0.02 22.69 -12.66
CA SER A 233 0.02 22.10 -14.01
C SER A 233 -0.85 20.84 -14.12
N THR A 234 -0.83 19.98 -13.09
CA THR A 234 -1.68 18.79 -13.00
C THR A 234 -3.15 19.18 -12.90
N PHE A 235 -3.48 20.21 -12.10
CA PHE A 235 -4.83 20.74 -12.02
C PHE A 235 -5.34 21.22 -13.38
N LEU A 236 -4.57 22.03 -14.10
CA LEU A 236 -4.95 22.50 -15.44
C LEU A 236 -5.14 21.33 -16.41
N GLN A 237 -4.23 20.34 -16.39
CA GLN A 237 -4.35 19.14 -17.22
C GLN A 237 -5.68 18.40 -16.94
N LEU A 238 -5.98 18.13 -15.67
CA LEU A 238 -7.18 17.38 -15.29
C LEU A 238 -8.48 18.17 -15.51
N MET A 239 -8.44 19.50 -15.31
CA MET A 239 -9.55 20.41 -15.58
C MET A 239 -10.01 20.34 -17.04
N PHE A 240 -9.07 20.16 -17.97
CA PHE A 240 -9.36 20.01 -19.39
C PHE A 240 -9.63 18.56 -19.79
N LEU A 241 -8.98 17.59 -19.16
CA LEU A 241 -9.07 16.19 -19.55
C LEU A 241 -10.38 15.54 -19.08
N ILE A 242 -10.69 15.60 -17.78
CA ILE A 242 -11.82 14.87 -17.17
C ILE A 242 -13.18 15.20 -17.82
N PRO A 243 -13.56 16.46 -18.07
CA PRO A 243 -14.83 16.74 -18.74
C PRO A 243 -14.91 16.16 -20.15
N ARG A 244 -13.79 16.09 -20.88
CA ARG A 244 -13.74 15.53 -22.25
C ARG A 244 -13.89 14.02 -22.26
N LEU A 245 -13.46 13.34 -21.19
CA LEU A 245 -13.62 11.89 -21.06
C LEU A 245 -15.07 11.49 -20.79
N ARG A 246 -15.92 12.40 -20.30
CA ARG A 246 -17.32 12.10 -19.93
C ARG A 246 -17.41 10.86 -19.04
N ALA A 247 -16.59 10.82 -17.99
CA ALA A 247 -16.59 9.72 -17.04
C ALA A 247 -17.90 9.67 -16.26
N ASP A 248 -18.45 8.46 -16.07
CA ASP A 248 -19.59 8.24 -15.18
C ASP A 248 -19.11 8.22 -13.74
N VAL A 249 -17.95 7.61 -13.52
CA VAL A 249 -17.31 7.44 -12.23
C VAL A 249 -15.84 7.86 -12.29
N VAL A 250 -15.37 8.52 -11.22
CA VAL A 250 -13.94 8.68 -10.94
C VAL A 250 -13.60 7.96 -9.63
N LEU A 251 -12.69 6.98 -9.73
CA LEU A 251 -12.11 6.22 -8.63
C LEU A 251 -10.66 6.68 -8.39
N SER A 252 -10.27 6.84 -7.11
CA SER A 252 -8.91 7.23 -6.73
C SER A 252 -8.42 6.45 -5.52
N THR A 253 -7.17 5.95 -5.57
CA THR A 253 -6.47 5.22 -4.49
C THR A 253 -5.58 6.12 -3.60
N GLY A 254 -5.84 7.43 -3.63
CA GLY A 254 -5.41 8.32 -2.57
C GLY A 254 -4.02 8.92 -2.70
N ALA A 255 -3.84 9.84 -3.66
CA ALA A 255 -2.68 10.73 -3.76
C ALA A 255 -3.13 12.14 -4.17
N ALA A 256 -2.22 13.12 -4.24
CA ALA A 256 -2.59 14.49 -4.64
C ALA A 256 -3.17 14.56 -6.08
N PRO A 257 -2.64 13.86 -7.10
CA PRO A 257 -3.28 13.78 -8.41
C PRO A 257 -4.67 13.14 -8.36
N GLY A 258 -4.83 12.07 -7.57
CA GLY A 258 -6.13 11.42 -7.34
C GLY A 258 -7.16 12.35 -6.70
N PHE A 259 -6.75 13.20 -5.75
CA PHE A 259 -7.61 14.23 -5.15
C PHE A 259 -8.09 15.22 -6.18
N LEU A 260 -7.19 15.75 -7.01
CA LEU A 260 -7.56 16.67 -8.08
C LEU A 260 -8.53 16.01 -9.08
N ALA A 261 -8.31 14.72 -9.39
CA ALA A 261 -9.21 13.98 -10.26
C ALA A 261 -10.62 13.82 -9.66
N VAL A 262 -10.72 13.45 -8.37
CA VAL A 262 -12.01 13.35 -7.67
C VAL A 262 -12.72 14.71 -7.58
N MET A 263 -11.99 15.78 -7.27
CA MET A 263 -12.54 17.13 -7.26
C MET A 263 -13.10 17.52 -8.63
N MET A 264 -12.35 17.27 -9.72
CA MET A 264 -12.79 17.58 -11.08
C MET A 264 -13.91 16.67 -11.57
N GLY A 265 -13.89 15.38 -11.22
CA GLY A 265 -14.98 14.46 -11.47
C GLY A 265 -16.28 14.97 -10.86
N ARG A 266 -16.24 15.38 -9.59
CA ARG A 266 -17.40 15.91 -8.88
C ARG A 266 -17.95 17.19 -9.52
N LEU A 267 -17.07 18.14 -9.83
CA LEU A 267 -17.45 19.43 -10.44
C LEU A 267 -17.99 19.30 -11.87
N THR A 268 -17.62 18.23 -12.57
CA THR A 268 -18.07 17.97 -13.93
C THR A 268 -19.28 17.05 -14.00
N GLY A 269 -19.78 16.55 -12.87
CA GLY A 269 -20.99 15.73 -12.78
C GLY A 269 -20.77 14.21 -12.74
N SER A 270 -19.53 13.74 -12.58
CA SER A 270 -19.24 12.32 -12.37
C SER A 270 -19.59 11.93 -10.92
N ARG A 271 -19.99 10.67 -10.69
CA ARG A 271 -19.91 10.09 -9.36
C ARG A 271 -18.46 9.86 -9.00
N VAL A 272 -18.14 10.00 -7.71
CA VAL A 272 -16.75 9.97 -7.27
C VAL A 272 -16.60 9.15 -6.01
N ILE A 273 -15.66 8.21 -6.06
CA ILE A 273 -15.30 7.30 -4.98
C ILE A 273 -13.83 7.52 -4.63
N TRP A 274 -13.58 7.70 -3.34
CA TRP A 274 -12.24 7.81 -2.78
C TRP A 274 -11.95 6.55 -1.98
N VAL A 275 -10.87 5.85 -2.31
CA VAL A 275 -10.32 4.78 -1.49
C VAL A 275 -8.99 5.28 -0.92
N ASP A 276 -8.94 5.49 0.39
CA ASP A 276 -7.70 5.92 1.02
C ASP A 276 -6.70 4.75 1.03
N SER A 277 -5.46 5.05 0.66
CA SER A 277 -4.42 4.03 0.51
C SER A 277 -4.18 3.26 1.81
N LEU A 278 -3.88 1.97 1.66
CA LEU A 278 -3.46 1.06 2.72
C LEU A 278 -2.31 1.64 3.55
N ALA A 279 -1.49 2.50 2.94
CA ALA A 279 -0.39 3.15 3.62
C ALA A 279 -0.80 4.16 4.71
N ASN A 280 -2.06 4.61 4.71
CA ASN A 280 -2.58 5.55 5.70
C ASN A 280 -3.19 4.81 6.89
N VAL A 281 -2.29 4.30 7.72
CA VAL A 281 -2.52 3.40 8.84
C VAL A 281 -3.17 4.09 10.05
N ASP A 282 -2.73 5.31 10.36
CA ASP A 282 -3.09 6.00 11.62
C ASP A 282 -4.20 7.03 11.46
N ARG A 283 -4.25 7.63 10.27
CA ARG A 283 -5.11 8.77 9.98
C ARG A 283 -5.30 8.86 8.49
N VAL A 284 -6.50 9.30 8.12
CA VAL A 284 -6.83 9.61 6.73
C VAL A 284 -5.80 10.57 6.13
N SER A 285 -5.39 10.29 4.91
CA SER A 285 -4.40 11.09 4.19
C SER A 285 -4.81 12.56 4.10
N LEU A 286 -3.85 13.49 3.95
CA LEU A 286 -4.18 14.89 3.72
C LEU A 286 -5.10 15.08 2.50
N GLY A 287 -4.82 14.35 1.41
CA GLY A 287 -5.66 14.29 0.22
C GLY A 287 -7.05 13.76 0.55
N GLY A 288 -7.15 12.71 1.34
CA GLY A 288 -8.42 12.13 1.79
C GLY A 288 -9.26 13.08 2.63
N ARG A 289 -8.65 13.84 3.55
CA ARG A 289 -9.38 14.85 4.34
C ARG A 289 -10.03 15.92 3.46
N LEU A 290 -9.36 16.34 2.39
CA LEU A 290 -9.90 17.27 1.39
C LEU A 290 -10.92 16.58 0.47
N ALA A 291 -10.61 15.39 0.00
CA ALA A 291 -11.46 14.60 -0.90
C ALA A 291 -12.79 14.25 -0.26
N ARG A 292 -12.85 14.10 1.07
CA ARG A 292 -14.08 13.82 1.81
C ARG A 292 -15.21 14.79 1.48
N VAL A 293 -14.91 16.06 1.18
CA VAL A 293 -15.92 17.06 0.81
C VAL A 293 -16.57 16.74 -0.55
N PHE A 294 -15.79 16.22 -1.49
CA PHE A 294 -16.20 15.96 -2.87
C PHE A 294 -16.69 14.53 -3.10
N ALA A 295 -16.12 13.56 -2.38
CA ALA A 295 -16.42 12.14 -2.49
C ALA A 295 -17.89 11.85 -2.15
N HIS A 296 -18.56 11.09 -3.03
CA HIS A 296 -19.89 10.55 -2.72
C HIS A 296 -19.76 9.32 -1.82
N GLN A 297 -18.73 8.50 -2.07
CA GLN A 297 -18.34 7.41 -1.19
C GLN A 297 -16.86 7.56 -0.83
N PHE A 298 -16.59 7.46 0.48
CA PHE A 298 -15.24 7.55 1.03
C PHE A 298 -14.93 6.28 1.80
N LEU A 299 -14.05 5.46 1.23
CA LEU A 299 -13.62 4.19 1.78
C LEU A 299 -12.24 4.34 2.40
N VAL A 300 -12.08 3.74 3.58
CA VAL A 300 -10.80 3.50 4.22
C VAL A 300 -10.55 2.00 4.26
N GLN A 301 -9.28 1.61 4.29
CA GLN A 301 -8.86 0.21 4.31
C GLN A 301 -8.47 -0.28 5.71
N TRP A 302 -8.76 0.53 6.73
CA TRP A 302 -8.58 0.19 8.14
C TRP A 302 -9.88 0.47 8.88
N SER A 303 -10.43 -0.53 9.54
CA SER A 303 -11.71 -0.47 10.26
C SER A 303 -11.73 0.66 11.30
N ASP A 304 -10.64 0.85 12.04
CA ASP A 304 -10.51 1.88 13.08
C ASP A 304 -10.57 3.32 12.54
N LEU A 305 -10.37 3.52 11.23
CA LEU A 305 -10.47 4.84 10.59
C LEU A 305 -11.89 5.16 10.12
N ALA A 306 -12.81 4.19 10.15
CA ALA A 306 -14.20 4.41 9.78
C ALA A 306 -14.94 5.17 10.89
N ASP A 307 -15.80 6.10 10.49
CA ASP A 307 -16.64 6.89 11.40
C ASP A 307 -18.10 6.40 11.42
N GLY A 308 -18.39 5.32 10.68
CA GLY A 308 -19.73 4.73 10.53
C GLY A 308 -20.72 5.63 9.78
N ARG A 309 -20.29 6.79 9.28
CA ARG A 309 -21.14 7.76 8.57
C ARG A 309 -20.62 7.98 7.16
N ARG A 310 -19.72 8.94 7.01
CA ARG A 310 -19.20 9.39 5.71
C ARG A 310 -17.95 8.61 5.33
N THR A 311 -17.19 8.13 6.32
CA THR A 311 -15.98 7.32 6.16
C THR A 311 -16.32 5.87 6.49
N GLN A 312 -16.29 4.99 5.49
CA GLN A 312 -16.71 3.60 5.64
C GLN A 312 -15.54 2.63 5.47
N TYR A 313 -15.55 1.54 6.23
CA TYR A 313 -14.71 0.39 5.99
C TYR A 313 -15.54 -0.69 5.29
N ARG A 314 -15.02 -1.24 4.19
CA ARG A 314 -15.67 -2.32 3.43
C ARG A 314 -14.73 -3.49 3.15
N GLY A 315 -13.54 -3.48 3.74
CA GLY A 315 -12.45 -4.38 3.41
C GLY A 315 -11.21 -3.63 2.93
N ARG A 316 -10.21 -4.37 2.45
CA ARG A 316 -8.91 -3.86 2.01
C ARG A 316 -8.37 -4.65 0.81
N VAL A 317 -7.48 -4.05 0.04
CA VAL A 317 -6.83 -4.72 -1.10
C VAL A 317 -5.83 -5.78 -0.65
N ARG A 318 -5.69 -6.83 -1.47
CA ARG A 318 -4.72 -7.92 -1.29
C ARG A 318 -3.65 -7.91 -2.37
#